data_AF-A0A0F9BK64-F1
#
_entry.id   AF-A0A0F9BK64-F1
#
_cell.length_a   1.000
_cell.length_b   1.000
_cell.length_c   1.000
_cell.angle_alpha   90.00
_cell.angle_beta   90.00
_cell.angle_gamma   90.00
#
_symmetry.space_group_name_H-M   'P 1'
#
loop_
_entity.id
_entity.type
_entity.pdbx_description
1 polymer ?
#
loop_
_entity_poly.entity_id
_entity_poly.type
_entity_poly.pdbx_seq_one_letter_code
_entity_poly.pdbx_strand_id
1 'polypeptide(L)'
;ARYWYVERVPLVGVADQEEYDLSVIPFLRDAEQIHDVRWYPTSGIDVDESFGVAGRWWRVREDVGVLTLQIKPAIAATQTLYLETTRPMPSLYTDASAAPPVASEELVAALAYDEVLAYLSAPGRGTLDSRNKWREARAVHASELHRLLVKHRPKPRQGSPKLPWPPVVPSPWSAR
;
A
#
# COMPACT_ATOMS: atom_id res chain seq x y z
N ALA A 1 -2.38 -1.07 -17.51
CA ALA A 1 -1.49 -1.21 -16.34
C ALA A 1 -2.38 -1.29 -15.10
N ARG A 2 -2.09 -2.18 -14.13
CA ARG A 2 -2.83 -2.18 -12.86
C ARG A 2 -2.36 -0.99 -12.02
N TYR A 3 -3.31 -0.21 -11.52
CA TYR A 3 -3.02 0.88 -10.60
C TYR A 3 -2.58 0.32 -9.24
N TRP A 4 -1.70 1.04 -8.57
CA TRP A 4 -1.26 0.75 -7.21
C TRP A 4 -1.56 1.96 -6.35
N TYR A 5 -1.88 1.75 -5.08
CA TYR A 5 -2.10 2.82 -4.13
C TYR A 5 -1.31 2.56 -2.84
N VAL A 6 -1.03 3.63 -2.10
CA VAL A 6 -0.41 3.53 -0.78
C VAL A 6 -1.51 3.33 0.26
N GLU A 7 -1.37 2.30 1.08
CA GLU A 7 -2.26 1.95 2.17
C GLU A 7 -1.47 1.80 3.47
N ARG A 8 -2.08 2.18 4.59
CA ARG A 8 -1.54 1.93 5.92
C ARG A 8 -2.25 0.73 6.53
N VAL A 9 -1.53 -0.37 6.71
CA VAL A 9 -2.07 -1.60 7.31
C VAL A 9 -1.74 -1.63 8.79
N PRO A 10 -2.74 -1.72 9.68
CA PRO A 10 -2.47 -1.83 11.12
C PRO A 10 -1.94 -3.24 11.46
N LEU A 11 -0.91 -3.30 12.28
CA LEU A 11 -0.49 -4.49 13.02
C LEU A 11 -0.68 -4.24 14.51
N VAL A 12 -1.36 -5.19 15.15
CA VAL A 12 -1.59 -5.16 16.60
C VAL A 12 -0.26 -5.41 17.30
N GLY A 13 0.12 -4.53 18.23
CA GLY A 13 1.28 -4.75 19.07
C GLY A 13 1.08 -5.94 20.00
N VAL A 14 2.13 -6.73 20.17
CA VAL A 14 2.17 -7.83 21.14
C VAL A 14 3.37 -7.60 22.06
N ALA A 15 3.14 -7.74 23.37
CA ALA A 15 4.19 -7.53 24.36
C ALA A 15 5.38 -8.44 24.09
N ASP A 16 6.58 -7.85 24.13
CA ASP A 16 7.87 -8.53 23.92
C ASP A 16 8.03 -9.22 22.55
N GLN A 17 7.18 -8.88 21.57
CA GLN A 17 7.26 -9.40 20.21
C GLN A 17 8.09 -8.48 19.30
N GLU A 18 9.23 -8.99 18.86
CA GLU A 18 10.12 -8.32 17.90
C GLU A 18 9.88 -8.79 16.45
N GLU A 19 9.21 -9.92 16.22
CA GLU A 19 8.99 -10.48 14.88
C GLU A 19 7.50 -10.66 14.57
N TYR A 20 7.06 -10.16 13.40
CA TYR A 20 5.68 -10.23 12.94
C TYR A 20 5.63 -10.94 11.60
N ASP A 21 4.84 -12.01 11.52
CA ASP A 21 4.56 -12.69 10.26
C ASP A 21 3.65 -11.82 9.38
N LEU A 22 4.12 -11.46 8.19
CA LEU A 22 3.37 -10.66 7.23
C LEU A 22 2.59 -11.51 6.23
N SER A 23 2.71 -12.85 6.28
CA SER A 23 1.94 -13.76 5.42
C SER A 23 0.42 -13.62 5.60
N VAL A 24 0.00 -13.12 6.77
CA VAL A 24 -1.39 -12.79 7.08
C VAL A 24 -1.95 -11.64 6.23
N ILE A 25 -1.09 -10.89 5.53
CA ILE A 25 -1.45 -9.82 4.60
C ILE A 25 -1.39 -10.37 3.16
N PRO A 26 -2.52 -10.83 2.57
CA PRO A 26 -2.51 -11.68 1.38
C PRO A 26 -2.02 -11.00 0.09
N PHE A 27 -2.02 -9.66 0.06
CA PHE A 27 -1.54 -8.90 -1.11
C PHE A 27 -0.04 -8.59 -1.06
N LEU A 28 0.62 -8.87 0.07
CA LEU A 28 2.04 -8.61 0.28
C LEU A 28 2.84 -9.81 -0.19
N ARG A 29 3.51 -9.66 -1.32
CA ARG A 29 4.31 -10.72 -1.98
C ARG A 29 5.79 -10.42 -2.00
N ASP A 30 6.14 -9.15 -1.92
CA ASP A 30 7.51 -8.66 -2.04
C ASP A 30 7.78 -7.61 -0.95
N ALA A 31 8.99 -7.61 -0.41
CA ALA A 31 9.48 -6.60 0.53
C ALA A 31 9.47 -5.19 -0.09
N GLU A 32 9.61 -5.05 -1.42
CA GLU A 32 9.52 -3.77 -2.13
C GLU A 32 8.15 -3.09 -1.99
N GLN A 33 7.10 -3.85 -1.65
CA GLN A 33 5.79 -3.30 -1.38
C GLN A 33 5.71 -2.59 -0.02
N ILE A 34 6.71 -2.72 0.85
CA ILE A 34 6.75 -2.11 2.18
C ILE A 34 7.67 -0.90 2.12
N HIS A 35 7.15 0.27 2.46
CA HIS A 35 7.87 1.53 2.32
C HIS A 35 8.32 2.11 3.66
N ASP A 36 7.50 1.93 4.70
CA ASP A 36 7.74 2.51 6.01
C ASP A 36 6.96 1.74 7.08
N VAL A 37 7.40 1.83 8.33
CA VAL A 37 6.69 1.32 9.50
C VAL A 37 6.56 2.47 10.48
N ARG A 38 5.35 2.69 10.97
CA ARG A 38 5.04 3.78 11.91
C ARG A 38 4.41 3.22 13.17
N TRP A 39 4.64 3.90 14.27
CA TRP A 39 4.01 3.61 15.54
C TRP A 39 3.31 4.87 16.04
N TYR A 40 2.05 4.76 16.46
CA TYR A 40 1.33 5.86 17.12
C TYR A 40 1.18 5.53 18.61
N PRO A 41 1.70 6.35 19.53
CA PRO A 41 1.35 6.21 20.94
C PRO A 41 -0.13 6.52 21.15
N THR A 42 -0.78 5.77 22.03
CA THR A 42 -2.21 5.85 22.36
C THR A 42 -2.64 7.24 22.91
N SER A 43 -1.68 8.12 23.21
CA SER A 43 -1.89 9.45 23.80
C SER A 43 -2.32 10.54 22.82
N GLY A 44 -2.50 10.24 21.52
CA GLY A 44 -3.04 11.19 20.54
C GLY A 44 -2.09 12.30 20.12
N ILE A 45 -0.82 12.25 20.55
CA ILE A 45 0.26 13.04 19.98
C ILE A 45 0.90 12.16 18.92
N ASP A 46 0.65 12.46 17.65
CA ASP A 46 1.25 11.76 16.52
C ASP A 46 2.78 11.92 16.58
N VAL A 47 3.45 10.95 17.18
CA VAL A 47 4.88 10.78 16.96
C VAL A 47 5.00 10.13 15.58
N ASP A 48 5.08 10.96 14.54
CA ASP A 48 5.42 10.55 13.16
C ASP A 48 6.90 10.17 13.14
N GLU A 49 7.26 9.14 13.89
CA GLU A 49 8.53 8.44 13.75
C GLU A 49 8.45 7.60 12.47
N SER A 50 8.39 8.31 11.33
CA SER A 50 8.61 7.77 10.01
C SER A 50 10.10 7.58 9.87
N PHE A 51 10.54 6.33 9.91
CA PHE A 51 11.93 5.99 9.68
C PHE A 51 12.02 5.49 8.25
N GLY A 52 11.93 6.45 7.33
CA GLY A 52 11.60 6.29 5.91
C GLY A 52 12.52 5.42 5.05
N VAL A 53 13.30 4.51 5.64
CA VAL A 53 13.98 3.40 4.97
C VAL A 53 14.19 2.28 5.99
N ALA A 54 14.08 1.01 5.56
CA ALA A 54 14.48 -0.16 6.36
C ALA A 54 15.86 0.07 7.03
N GLY A 55 15.98 -0.19 8.33
CA GLY A 55 17.10 0.31 9.11
C GLY A 55 17.25 -0.26 10.51
N ARG A 56 17.67 0.59 11.47
CA ARG A 56 18.18 0.16 12.77
C ARG A 56 17.13 -0.41 13.74
N TRP A 57 15.87 0.01 13.61
CA TRP A 57 14.79 -0.42 14.50
C TRP A 57 13.70 -1.24 13.79
N TRP A 58 13.70 -1.30 12.45
CA TRP A 58 12.85 -2.23 11.72
C TRP A 58 13.52 -2.70 10.44
N ARG A 59 13.23 -3.94 10.05
CA ARG A 59 13.66 -4.53 8.78
C ARG A 59 12.68 -5.59 8.34
N VAL A 60 12.56 -5.77 7.04
CA VAL A 60 11.83 -6.90 6.46
C VAL A 60 12.84 -7.99 6.16
N ARG A 61 12.54 -9.21 6.60
CA ARG A 61 13.27 -10.42 6.22
C ARG A 61 12.35 -11.25 5.34
N GLU A 62 12.88 -11.74 4.23
CA GLU A 62 12.23 -12.75 3.42
C GLU A 62 12.93 -14.08 3.65
N ASP A 63 12.17 -15.12 3.98
CA ASP A 63 12.67 -16.48 4.13
C ASP A 63 11.70 -17.47 3.48
N VAL A 64 12.16 -18.24 2.50
CA VAL A 64 11.35 -19.20 1.72
C VAL A 64 10.02 -18.59 1.20
N GLY A 65 10.05 -17.32 0.75
CA GLY A 65 8.87 -16.60 0.24
C GLY A 65 7.90 -16.11 1.32
N VAL A 66 8.26 -16.23 2.60
CA VAL A 66 7.52 -15.66 3.74
C VAL A 66 8.18 -14.36 4.16
N LEU A 67 7.40 -13.28 4.20
CA LEU A 67 7.85 -11.98 4.67
C LEU A 67 7.62 -11.87 6.18
N THR A 68 8.67 -11.53 6.91
CA THR A 68 8.64 -11.27 8.36
C THR A 68 9.13 -9.86 8.62
N LEU A 69 8.36 -9.08 9.38
CA LEU A 69 8.81 -7.79 9.90
C LEU A 69 9.52 -8.01 11.23
N GLN A 70 10.78 -7.59 11.31
CA GLN A 70 11.51 -7.51 12.56
C GLN A 70 11.51 -6.05 13.04
N ILE A 71 11.20 -5.82 14.31
CA ILE A 71 11.27 -4.51 14.98
C ILE A 71 12.14 -4.58 16.22
N LYS A 72 12.80 -3.48 16.58
CA LYS A 72 13.63 -3.38 17.79
C LYS A 72 13.76 -1.93 18.24
N PRO A 73 13.30 -1.55 19.45
CA PRO A 73 12.78 -2.42 20.50
C PRO A 73 11.38 -2.97 20.19
N ALA A 74 10.98 -4.03 20.89
CA ALA A 74 9.59 -4.49 20.92
C ALA A 74 8.66 -3.39 21.43
N ILE A 75 7.41 -3.40 20.94
CA ILE A 75 6.37 -2.44 21.33
C ILE A 75 5.41 -3.04 22.37
N ALA A 76 4.68 -2.18 23.07
CA ALA A 76 3.69 -2.64 24.05
C ALA A 76 2.44 -3.22 23.39
N ALA A 77 1.74 -4.13 24.10
CA ALA A 77 0.50 -4.74 23.60
C ALA A 77 -0.65 -3.74 23.36
N THR A 78 -0.58 -2.54 23.96
CA THR A 78 -1.57 -1.47 23.80
C THR A 78 -1.30 -0.55 22.61
N GLN A 79 -0.24 -0.83 21.86
CA GLN A 79 0.23 0.00 20.75
C GLN A 79 -0.14 -0.65 19.40
N THR A 80 -0.29 0.18 18.37
CA THR A 80 -0.55 -0.27 17.00
C THR A 80 0.55 0.24 16.08
N LEU A 81 1.11 -0.67 15.29
CA LEU A 81 2.01 -0.33 14.19
C LEU A 81 1.21 -0.15 12.91
N TYR A 82 1.68 0.71 12.02
CA TYR A 82 1.11 0.90 10.71
C TYR A 82 2.19 0.68 9.67
N LEU A 83 1.99 -0.31 8.81
CA LEU A 83 2.84 -0.56 7.66
C LEU A 83 2.36 0.28 6.49
N GLU A 84 3.19 1.19 6.01
CA GLU A 84 2.95 1.90 4.77
C GLU A 84 3.33 0.97 3.61
N THR A 85 2.33 0.51 2.86
CA THR A 85 2.51 -0.49 1.80
C THR A 85 1.94 0.00 0.47
N THR A 86 2.47 -0.52 -0.64
CA THR A 86 1.82 -0.44 -1.95
C THR A 86 1.00 -1.68 -2.23
N ARG A 87 -0.29 -1.46 -2.44
CA ARG A 87 -1.26 -2.50 -2.75
C ARG A 87 -1.76 -2.37 -4.19
N PRO A 88 -1.92 -3.48 -4.92
CA PRO A 88 -2.53 -3.44 -6.24
C PRO A 88 -4.03 -3.14 -6.10
N MET A 89 -4.55 -2.29 -6.99
CA MET A 89 -5.97 -1.98 -7.05
C MET A 89 -6.79 -3.27 -7.31
N PRO A 90 -7.88 -3.52 -6.56
CA PRO A 90 -8.83 -4.56 -6.93
C PRO A 90 -9.47 -4.23 -8.29
N SER A 91 -10.01 -5.26 -8.96
CA SER A 91 -10.74 -5.04 -10.21
C SER A 91 -12.05 -4.33 -9.93
N LEU A 92 -12.36 -3.31 -10.71
CA LEU A 92 -13.51 -2.42 -10.55
C LEU A 92 -14.63 -2.65 -11.57
N TYR A 93 -14.41 -3.48 -12.60
CA TYR A 93 -15.44 -3.70 -13.65
C TYR A 93 -16.75 -4.32 -13.15
N THR A 94 -16.75 -4.93 -11.96
CA THR A 94 -17.95 -5.54 -11.34
C THR A 94 -18.55 -4.66 -10.25
N ASP A 95 -17.71 -3.96 -9.50
CA ASP A 95 -18.12 -3.15 -8.37
C ASP A 95 -17.13 -1.99 -8.15
N ALA A 96 -17.57 -0.77 -8.45
CA ALA A 96 -16.77 0.43 -8.24
C ALA A 96 -16.62 0.79 -6.75
N SER A 97 -17.51 0.29 -5.87
CA SER A 97 -17.41 0.49 -4.43
C SER A 97 -16.25 -0.28 -3.78
N ALA A 98 -15.67 -1.24 -4.51
CA ALA A 98 -14.44 -1.91 -4.12
C ALA A 98 -13.19 -1.01 -4.21
N ALA A 99 -13.32 0.21 -4.75
CA ALA A 99 -12.23 1.17 -4.79
C ALA A 99 -11.83 1.62 -3.37
N PRO A 100 -10.52 1.72 -3.08
CA PRO A 100 -10.05 2.19 -1.80
C PRO A 100 -10.43 3.67 -1.60
N PRO A 101 -10.74 4.09 -0.36
CA PRO A 101 -11.17 5.46 -0.06
C PRO A 101 -10.07 6.50 -0.31
N VAL A 102 -8.80 6.06 -0.45
CA VAL A 102 -7.67 6.95 -0.75
C VAL A 102 -7.58 7.29 -2.25
N ALA A 103 -8.25 6.53 -3.11
CA ALA A 103 -8.20 6.74 -4.55
C ALA A 103 -9.10 7.90 -4.98
N SER A 104 -8.63 8.68 -5.95
CA SER A 104 -9.41 9.77 -6.53
C SER A 104 -10.56 9.23 -7.39
N GLU A 105 -11.76 9.80 -7.23
CA GLU A 105 -12.96 9.40 -7.98
C GLU A 105 -12.75 9.44 -9.50
N GLU A 106 -12.06 10.46 -10.02
CA GLU A 106 -11.75 10.57 -11.46
C GLU A 106 -10.90 9.39 -11.96
N LEU A 107 -9.96 8.92 -11.15
CA LEU A 107 -9.12 7.77 -11.49
C LEU A 107 -9.90 6.47 -11.40
N VAL A 108 -10.72 6.31 -10.35
CA VAL A 108 -11.57 5.13 -10.15
C VAL A 108 -12.52 4.96 -11.34
N ALA A 109 -13.18 6.04 -11.77
CA ALA A 109 -14.05 6.03 -12.94
C ALA A 109 -13.30 5.67 -14.22
N ALA A 110 -12.13 6.27 -14.45
CA ALA A 110 -11.32 5.99 -15.64
C ALA A 110 -10.80 4.54 -15.68
N LEU A 111 -10.44 3.97 -14.53
CA LEU A 111 -10.02 2.56 -14.41
C LEU A 111 -11.19 1.61 -14.63
N ALA A 112 -12.33 1.85 -13.98
CA ALA A 112 -13.53 1.03 -14.16
C ALA A 112 -13.95 1.00 -15.64
N TYR A 113 -13.92 2.16 -16.32
CA TYR A 113 -14.22 2.26 -17.74
C TYR A 113 -13.23 1.46 -18.61
N ASP A 114 -11.91 1.56 -18.36
CA ASP A 114 -10.92 0.75 -19.08
C ASP A 114 -11.13 -0.76 -18.88
N GLU A 115 -11.43 -1.19 -17.65
CA GLU A 115 -11.65 -2.59 -17.35
C GLU A 115 -12.92 -3.14 -18.01
N VAL A 116 -14.00 -2.35 -18.06
CA VAL A 116 -15.22 -2.72 -18.79
C VAL A 116 -14.94 -2.86 -20.28
N LEU A 117 -14.21 -1.92 -20.89
CA LEU A 117 -13.84 -2.02 -22.31
C LEU A 117 -12.90 -3.21 -22.57
N ALA A 118 -11.98 -3.49 -21.66
CA ALA A 118 -11.12 -4.68 -21.71
C ALA A 118 -11.95 -5.97 -21.65
N TYR A 119 -12.93 -6.03 -20.75
CA TYR A 119 -13.84 -7.16 -20.61
C TYR A 119 -14.68 -7.37 -21.88
N LEU A 120 -15.29 -6.31 -22.42
CA LEU A 120 -16.14 -6.39 -23.62
C LEU A 120 -15.36 -6.72 -24.89
N SER A 121 -14.08 -6.34 -24.98
CA SER A 121 -13.23 -6.64 -26.14
C SER A 121 -12.61 -8.05 -26.13
N ALA A 122 -12.77 -8.80 -25.03
CA ALA A 122 -12.22 -10.13 -24.86
C ALA A 122 -12.82 -11.16 -25.84
N PRO A 123 -12.07 -12.20 -26.25
CA PRO A 123 -12.61 -13.31 -27.03
C PRO A 123 -13.84 -13.95 -26.38
N GLY A 124 -14.84 -14.29 -27.19
CA GLY A 124 -16.11 -14.87 -26.70
C GLY A 124 -17.13 -13.85 -26.17
N ARG A 125 -16.81 -12.55 -26.14
CA ARG A 125 -17.75 -11.49 -25.75
C ARG A 125 -18.31 -10.78 -26.99
N GLY A 126 -19.50 -11.21 -27.43
CA GLY A 126 -20.20 -10.61 -28.57
C GLY A 126 -19.57 -10.91 -29.93
N THR A 127 -20.03 -10.19 -30.96
CA THR A 127 -19.55 -10.36 -32.34
C THR A 127 -18.14 -9.76 -32.52
N LEU A 128 -17.44 -10.15 -33.58
CA LEU A 128 -16.12 -9.61 -33.90
C LEU A 128 -16.15 -8.07 -34.08
N ASP A 129 -17.17 -7.55 -34.76
CA ASP A 129 -17.35 -6.12 -35.00
C ASP A 129 -17.54 -5.33 -33.70
N SER A 130 -18.40 -5.82 -32.79
CA SER A 130 -18.56 -5.20 -31.47
C SER A 130 -17.25 -5.16 -30.69
N ARG A 131 -16.49 -6.26 -30.68
CA ARG A 131 -15.19 -6.31 -30.00
C ARG A 131 -14.19 -5.32 -30.57
N ASN A 132 -14.16 -5.14 -31.89
CA ASN A 132 -13.29 -4.15 -32.52
C ASN A 132 -13.66 -2.72 -32.10
N LYS A 133 -14.96 -2.39 -32.08
CA LYS A 133 -15.46 -1.10 -31.56
C LYS A 133 -15.01 -0.84 -30.12
N TRP A 134 -15.08 -1.85 -29.25
CA TRP A 134 -14.60 -1.73 -27.87
C TRP A 134 -13.09 -1.54 -27.76
N ARG A 135 -12.30 -2.17 -28.64
CA ARG A 135 -10.85 -1.95 -28.70
C ARG A 135 -10.50 -0.54 -29.16
N GLU A 136 -11.20 -0.03 -30.17
CA GLU A 136 -11.02 1.34 -30.66
C GLU A 136 -11.36 2.37 -29.56
N ALA A 137 -12.50 2.21 -28.90
CA ALA A 137 -12.89 3.04 -27.77
C ALA A 137 -11.83 3.02 -26.64
N ARG A 138 -11.28 1.83 -26.35
CA ARG A 138 -10.22 1.68 -25.34
C ARG A 138 -8.93 2.37 -25.76
N ALA A 139 -8.56 2.29 -27.04
CA ALA A 139 -7.38 2.95 -27.57
C ALA A 139 -7.49 4.49 -27.47
N VAL A 140 -8.67 5.06 -27.72
CA VAL A 140 -8.93 6.50 -27.55
C VAL A 140 -8.80 6.92 -26.08
N HIS A 141 -9.32 6.11 -25.15
CA HIS A 141 -9.25 6.38 -23.70
C HIS A 141 -7.85 6.26 -23.09
N ALA A 142 -6.93 5.54 -23.74
CA ALA A 142 -5.63 5.17 -23.17
C ALA A 142 -4.78 6.38 -22.75
N SER A 143 -4.84 7.49 -23.48
CA SER A 143 -4.05 8.70 -23.19
C SER A 143 -4.51 9.42 -21.93
N GLU A 144 -5.82 9.53 -21.73
CA GLU A 144 -6.42 10.11 -20.53
C GLU A 144 -6.14 9.25 -19.30
N LEU A 145 -6.34 7.93 -19.43
CA LEU A 145 -6.01 6.99 -18.36
C LEU A 145 -4.54 7.11 -17.97
N HIS A 146 -3.62 7.17 -18.94
CA HIS A 146 -2.20 7.35 -18.67
C HIS A 146 -1.92 8.65 -17.90
N ARG A 147 -2.51 9.77 -18.31
CA ARG A 147 -2.40 11.05 -17.61
C ARG A 147 -2.85 10.95 -16.16
N LEU A 148 -4.00 10.31 -15.90
CA LEU A 148 -4.53 10.13 -14.54
C LEU A 148 -3.65 9.20 -13.70
N LEU A 149 -3.15 8.11 -14.29
CA LEU A 149 -2.22 7.19 -13.63
C LEU A 149 -0.91 7.87 -13.22
N VAL A 150 -0.38 8.78 -14.04
CA VAL A 150 0.81 9.57 -13.71
C VAL A 150 0.50 10.57 -12.61
N LYS A 151 -0.63 11.30 -12.71
CA LYS A 151 -1.06 12.30 -11.73
C LYS A 151 -1.22 11.71 -10.34
N HIS A 152 -1.87 10.55 -10.25
CA HIS A 152 -2.22 9.85 -9.00
C HIS A 152 -1.29 8.70 -8.66
N ARG A 153 -0.13 8.62 -9.33
CA ARG A 153 0.87 7.60 -9.04
C ARG A 153 1.20 7.66 -7.55
N PRO A 154 1.20 6.52 -6.83
CA PRO A 154 1.60 6.51 -5.43
C PRO A 154 3.00 7.10 -5.29
N LYS A 155 3.12 8.08 -4.41
CA LYS A 155 4.39 8.72 -4.03
C LYS A 155 4.70 8.30 -2.60
N PRO A 156 5.21 7.07 -2.38
CA PRO A 156 5.65 6.67 -1.04
C PRO A 156 6.68 7.69 -0.55
N ARG A 157 6.59 8.06 0.73
CA ARG A 157 7.52 9.03 1.32
C ARG A 157 8.92 8.41 1.38
N GLN A 158 9.75 8.64 0.38
CA GLN A 158 11.21 8.48 0.50
C GLN A 158 11.78 9.82 0.99
N GLY A 159 11.78 10.02 2.30
CA GLY A 159 12.39 11.20 2.94
C GLY A 159 13.61 10.79 3.74
N SER A 160 14.70 11.57 3.66
CA SER A 160 15.81 11.46 4.60
C SER A 160 15.27 11.59 6.04
N PRO A 161 15.72 10.76 7.00
CA PRO A 161 15.25 10.85 8.38
C PRO A 161 15.49 12.26 8.93
N LYS A 162 14.41 13.02 9.13
CA LYS A 162 14.47 14.32 9.80
C LYS A 162 14.40 14.08 11.30
N LEU A 163 15.50 13.68 11.91
CA LEU A 163 15.64 13.74 13.37
C LEU A 163 16.70 14.76 13.75
N PRO A 164 16.49 15.54 14.83
CA PRO A 164 17.59 16.13 15.56
C PRO A 164 18.47 15.00 16.13
N TRP A 165 19.78 15.17 16.06
CA TRP A 165 20.74 14.20 16.59
C TRP A 165 20.97 14.47 18.08
N PRO A 166 20.91 13.48 18.98
CA PRO A 166 20.71 12.04 18.76
C PRO A 166 19.22 11.61 18.74
N PRO A 167 18.90 10.45 18.13
CA PRO A 167 17.55 9.89 18.10
C PRO A 167 17.07 9.54 19.52
N VAL A 168 15.97 10.14 19.95
CA VAL A 168 15.31 9.85 21.23
C VAL A 168 14.39 8.65 21.03
N VAL A 169 14.95 7.44 21.14
CA VAL A 169 14.12 6.25 21.38
C VAL A 169 13.59 6.36 22.82
N PRO A 170 12.31 6.09 23.10
CA PRO A 170 11.86 5.95 24.48
C PRO A 170 12.68 4.85 25.14
N SER A 171 13.60 5.23 26.03
CA SER A 171 14.34 4.28 26.85
C SER A 171 13.31 3.46 27.64
N PRO A 172 13.35 2.11 27.57
CA PRO A 172 12.36 1.24 28.22
C PRO A 172 12.30 1.37 29.76
N TRP A 173 13.09 2.27 30.35
CA TRP A 173 13.23 2.47 31.79
C TRP A 173 12.50 3.71 32.34
N SER A 174 11.82 4.52 31.51
CA SER A 174 11.03 5.67 32.03
C SER A 174 9.52 5.43 32.13
N ALA A 175 9.03 4.26 31.75
CA ALA A 175 7.71 3.80 32.17
C ALA A 175 7.87 3.02 33.49
N ARG A 176 8.03 3.75 34.59
CA ARG A 176 7.77 3.22 35.93
C ARG A 176 6.32 3.49 36.30
#